data_AF-A0A5E4C1T0-F1
#
_entry.id   AF-A0A5E4C1T0-F1
#
_cell.length_a   1.000
_cell.length_b   1.000
_cell.length_c   1.000
_cell.angle_alpha   90.00
_cell.angle_beta   90.00
_cell.angle_gamma   90.00
#
_symmetry.space_group_name_H-M   'P 1'
#
loop_
_entity.id
_entity.type
_entity.pdbx_description
1 polymer ?
#
loop_
_entity_poly.entity_id
_entity_poly.type
_entity_poly.pdbx_seq_one_letter_code
_entity_poly.pdbx_strand_id
1 'polypeptide(L)'
;MMGEDPETFTQEDIDRAIVYLFPSGLFEKRARPIMKHPEQIFPKQRAIQWGEDGRPFHFLFYTGKQSYYSLMHEVYGKLLQIEKHQNQLRAKDLAEKKKRKI
;
A
#
# COMPACT_ATOMS: atom_id res chain seq x y z
N MET A 1 -7.04 27.97 -24.09
CA MET A 1 -8.07 28.64 -23.27
C MET A 1 -7.44 29.56 -22.23
N MET A 2 -6.45 29.11 -21.44
CA MET A 2 -5.78 29.95 -20.42
C MET A 2 -4.47 30.62 -20.89
N GLY A 3 -3.92 30.26 -22.05
CA GLY A 3 -2.71 30.90 -22.60
C GLY A 3 -1.38 30.47 -21.97
N GLU A 4 -1.42 29.51 -21.03
CA GLU A 4 -0.24 28.94 -20.36
C GLU A 4 0.40 27.81 -21.20
N ASP A 5 1.68 27.53 -20.93
CA ASP A 5 2.45 26.46 -21.57
C ASP A 5 2.02 25.06 -21.05
N PRO A 6 1.61 24.12 -21.93
CA PRO A 6 1.13 22.80 -21.51
C PRO A 6 2.13 21.95 -20.73
N GLU A 7 3.42 22.05 -21.04
CA GLU A 7 4.45 21.17 -20.45
C GLU A 7 4.80 21.57 -19.00
N THR A 8 4.57 22.84 -18.65
CA THR A 8 4.81 23.38 -17.31
C THR A 8 3.52 23.55 -16.50
N PHE A 9 2.39 23.09 -17.03
CA PHE A 9 1.08 23.27 -16.41
C PHE A 9 0.86 22.32 -15.23
N THR A 10 0.75 22.86 -14.03
CA THR A 10 0.60 22.08 -12.79
C THR A 10 -0.86 21.86 -12.39
N GLN A 11 -1.10 20.96 -11.42
CA GLN A 11 -2.45 20.69 -10.91
C GLN A 11 -3.05 21.92 -10.21
N GLU A 12 -2.21 22.76 -9.60
CA GLU A 12 -2.61 24.02 -8.99
C GLU A 12 -3.13 25.01 -10.03
N ASP A 13 -2.51 25.05 -11.21
CA ASP A 13 -2.92 25.93 -12.31
C ASP A 13 -4.26 25.48 -12.90
N ILE A 14 -4.46 24.16 -13.01
CA ILE A 14 -5.75 23.55 -13.36
C ILE A 14 -6.83 23.97 -12.35
N ASP A 15 -6.57 23.81 -11.06
CA ASP A 15 -7.54 24.13 -10.01
C ASP A 15 -7.93 25.63 -10.05
N ARG A 16 -6.96 26.53 -10.29
CA ARG A 16 -7.23 27.97 -10.46
C ARG A 16 -8.06 28.25 -11.72
N ALA A 17 -7.71 27.63 -12.84
CA ALA A 17 -8.46 27.78 -14.09
C ALA A 17 -9.92 27.31 -13.95
N ILE A 18 -10.15 26.17 -13.30
CA ILE A 18 -11.51 25.64 -13.09
C ILE A 18 -12.35 26.56 -12.21
N VAL A 19 -11.77 27.15 -11.15
CA VAL A 19 -12.49 28.11 -10.30
C VAL A 19 -12.89 29.36 -11.08
N TYR A 20 -12.03 29.84 -11.98
CA TYR A 20 -12.32 31.00 -12.82
C TYR A 20 -13.37 30.69 -13.90
N LEU A 21 -13.27 29.55 -14.58
CA LEU A 21 -14.16 29.16 -15.67
C LEU A 21 -15.54 28.71 -15.17
N PHE A 22 -15.60 28.04 -14.02
CA PHE A 22 -16.81 27.48 -13.43
C PHE A 22 -16.95 27.89 -11.96
N PRO A 23 -17.20 29.18 -11.67
CA PRO A 23 -17.29 29.66 -10.30
C PRO A 23 -18.49 29.03 -9.59
N SER A 24 -18.21 28.36 -8.47
CA SER A 24 -19.24 27.73 -7.62
C SER A 24 -19.25 28.37 -6.23
N GLY A 25 -20.43 28.84 -5.81
CA GLY A 25 -20.68 29.39 -4.47
C GLY A 25 -21.00 28.35 -3.40
N LEU A 26 -20.88 27.05 -3.70
CA LEU A 26 -21.21 25.99 -2.74
C LEU A 26 -20.27 26.04 -1.53
N PHE A 27 -20.83 25.99 -0.32
CA PHE A 27 -20.07 25.89 0.92
C PHE A 27 -19.27 24.58 0.99
N GLU A 28 -19.88 23.48 0.54
CA GLU A 28 -19.24 22.16 0.48
C GLU A 28 -18.21 22.10 -0.66
N LYS A 29 -16.93 21.99 -0.31
CA LYS A 29 -15.83 22.00 -1.29
C LYS A 29 -15.85 20.77 -2.20
N ARG A 30 -16.33 19.62 -1.73
CA ARG A 30 -16.41 18.38 -2.52
C ARG A 30 -17.50 18.41 -3.60
N ALA A 31 -18.45 19.33 -3.49
CA ALA A 31 -19.52 19.51 -4.46
C ALA A 31 -19.17 20.52 -5.57
N ARG A 32 -18.00 21.16 -5.49
CA ARG A 32 -17.53 22.11 -6.50
C ARG A 32 -17.00 21.38 -7.73
N PRO A 33 -16.96 22.04 -8.90
CA PRO A 33 -16.29 21.51 -10.08
C PRO A 33 -14.82 21.18 -9.77
N ILE A 34 -14.39 19.96 -10.13
CA ILE A 34 -13.00 19.49 -9.96
C ILE A 34 -12.52 18.82 -11.25
N MET A 35 -11.26 19.05 -11.61
CA MET A 35 -10.59 18.34 -12.71
C MET A 35 -9.24 17.83 -12.20
N LYS A 36 -9.20 16.55 -11.85
CA LYS A 36 -8.01 15.88 -11.28
C LYS A 36 -7.71 14.61 -12.06
N HIS A 37 -6.51 14.07 -11.83
CA HIS A 37 -6.14 12.77 -12.39
C HIS A 37 -7.14 11.68 -11.98
N PRO A 38 -7.55 10.76 -12.89
CA PRO A 38 -8.56 9.74 -12.61
C PRO A 38 -8.30 8.90 -11.35
N GLU A 39 -7.04 8.62 -11.04
CA GLU A 39 -6.65 7.86 -9.83
C GLU A 39 -7.00 8.55 -8.50
N GLN A 40 -7.20 9.87 -8.51
CA GLN A 40 -7.61 10.64 -7.33
C GLN A 40 -9.13 10.79 -7.23
N ILE A 41 -9.85 10.57 -8.33
CA ILE A 41 -11.31 10.70 -8.40
C ILE A 41 -11.97 9.35 -8.14
N PHE A 42 -11.51 8.30 -8.83
CA PHE A 42 -12.11 6.99 -8.73
C PHE A 42 -11.51 6.18 -7.57
N PRO A 43 -12.34 5.47 -6.81
CA PRO A 43 -11.82 4.60 -5.76
C PRO A 43 -10.97 3.48 -6.37
N LYS A 44 -9.86 3.14 -5.70
CA LYS A 44 -9.04 2.00 -6.09
C LYS A 44 -9.87 0.72 -5.97
N GLN A 45 -10.09 0.06 -7.10
CA GLN A 45 -10.77 -1.22 -7.15
C GLN A 45 -9.77 -2.36 -7.02
N ARG A 46 -10.20 -3.46 -6.39
CA ARG A 46 -9.39 -4.67 -6.36
C ARG A 46 -9.37 -5.29 -7.76
N ALA A 47 -8.18 -5.66 -8.22
CA ALA A 47 -8.05 -6.46 -9.42
C ALA A 47 -8.75 -7.82 -9.25
N ILE A 48 -9.08 -8.45 -10.38
CA ILE A 48 -9.61 -9.80 -10.44
C ILE A 48 -8.63 -10.74 -9.71
N GLN A 49 -9.16 -11.60 -8.83
CA GLN A 49 -8.35 -12.41 -7.91
C GLN A 49 -8.15 -13.86 -8.39
N TRP A 50 -8.66 -14.20 -9.57
CA TRP A 50 -8.61 -15.53 -10.19
C TRP A 50 -8.40 -15.42 -11.71
N GLY A 51 -7.87 -16.47 -12.32
CA GLY A 51 -7.71 -16.58 -13.76
C GLY A 51 -8.99 -17.04 -14.47
N GLU A 52 -8.91 -17.25 -15.78
CA GLU A 52 -10.01 -17.83 -16.58
C GLU A 52 -10.38 -19.25 -16.13
N ASP A 53 -9.42 -19.98 -15.55
CA ASP A 53 -9.59 -21.30 -14.94
C ASP A 53 -10.35 -21.27 -13.60
N GLY A 54 -10.63 -20.07 -13.08
CA GLY A 54 -11.27 -19.87 -11.78
C GLY A 54 -10.36 -20.14 -10.59
N ARG A 55 -9.07 -20.41 -10.80
CA ARG A 55 -8.12 -20.65 -9.71
C ARG A 55 -7.68 -19.33 -9.09
N PRO A 56 -7.81 -19.15 -7.76
CA PRO A 56 -7.33 -17.94 -7.11
C PRO A 56 -5.81 -17.80 -7.19
N PHE A 57 -5.33 -16.57 -7.40
CA PHE A 57 -3.88 -16.28 -7.48
C PHE A 57 -3.18 -16.39 -6.12
N HIS A 58 -3.89 -16.10 -5.03
CA HIS A 58 -3.32 -16.08 -3.69
C HIS A 58 -3.77 -17.29 -2.88
N PHE A 59 -2.84 -17.95 -2.19
CA PHE A 59 -3.14 -19.14 -1.37
C PHE A 59 -4.10 -18.85 -0.21
N LEU A 60 -4.05 -17.65 0.37
CA LEU A 60 -5.00 -17.18 1.40
C LEU A 60 -6.29 -16.57 0.85
N PHE A 61 -6.63 -16.77 -0.43
CA PHE A 61 -7.84 -16.21 -1.03
C PHE A 61 -9.11 -16.58 -0.24
N TYR A 62 -9.26 -17.85 0.12
CA TYR A 62 -10.44 -18.36 0.84
C TYR A 62 -10.60 -17.85 2.28
N THR A 63 -9.64 -17.06 2.79
CA THR A 63 -9.78 -16.35 4.07
C THR A 63 -10.63 -15.07 3.95
N GLY A 64 -10.93 -14.62 2.72
CA GLY A 64 -11.66 -13.37 2.43
C GLY A 64 -10.84 -12.08 2.63
N LYS A 65 -9.81 -12.12 3.48
CA LYS A 65 -8.89 -11.00 3.75
C LYS A 65 -7.44 -11.38 3.46
N GLN A 66 -7.18 -11.86 2.24
CA GLN A 66 -5.87 -12.36 1.82
C GLN A 66 -4.70 -11.40 2.12
N SER A 67 -4.85 -10.10 1.81
CA SER A 67 -3.79 -9.11 2.03
C SER A 67 -3.46 -8.92 3.51
N TYR A 68 -4.48 -8.97 4.37
CA TYR A 68 -4.29 -8.85 5.82
C TYR A 68 -3.58 -10.08 6.38
N TYR A 69 -4.06 -11.28 6.06
CA TYR A 69 -3.47 -12.50 6.60
C TYR A 69 -2.09 -12.80 5.98
N SER A 70 -1.81 -12.38 4.75
CA SER A 70 -0.46 -12.47 4.19
C SER A 70 0.54 -11.66 5.01
N LEU A 71 0.20 -10.41 5.33
CA LEU A 71 1.05 -9.56 6.15
C LEU A 71 1.28 -10.18 7.54
N MET A 72 0.23 -10.70 8.18
CA MET A 72 0.34 -11.36 9.48
C MET A 72 1.23 -12.60 9.42
N HIS A 73 1.08 -13.41 8.37
CA HIS A 73 1.88 -14.61 8.15
C HIS A 73 3.37 -14.27 7.96
N GLU A 74 3.67 -13.26 7.14
CA GLU A 74 5.05 -12.80 6.91
C GLU A 74 5.69 -12.24 8.19
N VAL A 75 4.97 -11.40 8.94
CA VAL A 75 5.46 -10.82 10.20
C VAL A 75 5.76 -11.92 11.22
N TYR A 76 4.85 -12.88 11.38
CA TYR A 76 5.05 -14.00 12.29
C TYR A 76 6.24 -14.89 11.85
N GLY A 77 6.39 -15.11 10.55
CA GLY A 77 7.54 -15.83 9.99
C GLY A 77 8.88 -15.17 10.35
N LYS A 78 8.97 -13.83 10.23
CA LYS A 78 10.16 -13.07 10.62
C LYS A 78 10.44 -13.16 12.12
N LEU A 79 9.40 -13.06 12.95
CA LEU A 79 9.53 -13.20 14.40
C LEU A 79 10.12 -14.57 14.79
N LEU A 80 9.59 -15.65 14.21
CA LEU A 80 10.07 -17.00 14.47
C LEU A 80 11.53 -17.21 14.01
N GLN A 81 11.92 -16.58 12.90
CA GLN A 81 13.32 -16.62 12.44
C GLN A 81 14.27 -15.96 13.44
N ILE A 82 13.87 -14.81 14.01
CA ILE A 82 14.65 -14.11 15.04
C ILE A 82 14.78 -14.99 16.29
N GLU A 83 13.67 -15.57 16.77
CA GLU A 83 13.69 -16.46 17.93
C GLU A 83 14.60 -17.66 17.73
N LYS A 84 14.53 -18.32 16.56
CA LYS A 84 15.41 -19.43 16.20
C LYS A 84 16.87 -19.01 16.19
N HIS A 85 17.19 -17.86 15.60
CA HIS A 85 18.54 -17.35 15.56
C HIS A 85 19.09 -17.04 16.97
N GLN A 86 18.32 -16.36 17.80
CA GLN A 86 18.69 -16.08 19.20
C GLN A 86 18.89 -17.36 20.01
N ASN A 87 18.06 -18.38 19.79
CA ASN A 87 18.20 -19.65 20.48
C ASN A 87 19.49 -20.38 20.07
N GLN A 88 19.84 -20.34 18.78
CA GLN A 88 21.10 -20.89 18.27
C GLN A 88 22.32 -20.18 18.86
N LEU A 89 22.29 -18.84 18.98
CA LEU A 89 23.37 -18.07 19.61
C LEU A 89 23.52 -18.44 21.09
N ARG A 90 22.41 -18.49 21.83
CA ARG A 90 22.42 -18.92 23.25
C ARG A 90 22.97 -20.33 23.43
N ALA A 91 22.61 -21.26 22.55
CA ALA A 91 23.13 -22.62 22.60
C ALA A 91 24.65 -22.69 22.34
N LYS A 92 25.16 -21.88 21.39
CA LYS A 92 26.59 -21.77 21.11
C LYS A 92 27.34 -21.17 22.30
N ASP A 93 26.85 -20.08 22.89
CA ASP A 93 27.46 -19.47 24.08
C ASP A 93 27.52 -20.44 25.26
N LEU A 94 26.47 -21.25 25.46
CA LEU A 94 26.43 -22.25 26.51
C LEU A 94 27.47 -23.36 26.27
N ALA A 95 27.66 -23.77 25.02
CA ALA A 95 28.65 -24.76 24.62
C ALA A 95 30.09 -24.24 24.81
N GLU A 96 30.36 -22.97 24.48
CA GLU A 96 31.67 -22.35 24.70
C GLU A 96 32.01 -22.21 26.18
N LYS A 97 31.06 -21.79 27.01
CA LYS A 97 31.25 -21.72 28.47
C LYS A 97 31.54 -23.09 29.08
N LYS A 98 30.94 -24.17 28.55
CA LYS A 98 31.20 -25.54 29.00
C LYS A 98 32.62 -25.98 28.63
N LYS A 99 33.12 -25.63 27.44
CA LYS A 99 34.50 -25.92 27.01
C LYS A 99 35.57 -25.21 27.86
N ARG A 100 35.30 -24.00 28.35
CA ARG A 100 36.25 -23.23 29.19
C ARG A 100 36.35 -23.70 30.64
N LYS A 101 35.44 -24.57 31.09
CA LYS A 101 35.40 -25.11 32.46
C LYS A 101 36.04 -26.51 32.58
N ILE A 102 36.52 -27.06 31.48
CA ILE A 102 37.28 -28.32 31.39
C ILE A 102 38.73 -27.93 31.10
#